data_AF-A0A944TR13-F1
#
_entry.id   AF-A0A944TR13-F1
#
_cell.length_a   1.000
_cell.length_b   1.000
_cell.length_c   1.000
_cell.angle_alpha   90.00
_cell.angle_beta   90.00
_cell.angle_gamma   90.00
#
_symmetry.space_group_name_H-M   'P 1'
#
loop_
_entity.id
_entity.type
_entity.pdbx_description
1 polymer ?
#
loop_
_entity_poly.entity_id
_entity_poly.type
_entity_poly.pdbx_seq_one_letter_code
_entity_poly.pdbx_strand_id
1 'polypeptide(L)'
;MNQFKKDPYYLLSYSAKALLLFTLLNILLVLSGALSFEIKIEWYSYLLPLTAIFLCGLPSSILHNCAHSNFKPFWLNQLLGELCGTFMLYGFKGFQVGHMYHHIYPDDPNYDPHPPRGYSFLRFVISPIKATLRVIERGFYDSFGENQENRKSLKIQTLLFNCGILARVVFLFLLLGPVLFCLLYLPIYLANIFVFAHINYATHIENSDGSSEIINLKDGVYYRFVNTVSLGGYFHKSHHLKPQNLNPANVKINNEKKYITYVPEFQQATPPRKPLYHMGLINGLKGIKYAE
;
A
#
# COMPACT_ATOMS: atom_id res chain seq x y z
N MET A 1 -6.60 -11.83 8.31
CA MET A 1 -6.50 -13.10 7.55
C MET A 1 -7.63 -14.09 7.82
N ASN A 2 -7.91 -14.44 9.09
CA ASN A 2 -8.84 -15.54 9.42
C ASN A 2 -10.26 -15.40 8.85
N GLN A 3 -10.80 -14.18 8.73
CA GLN A 3 -12.14 -13.99 8.15
C GLN A 3 -12.17 -14.28 6.65
N PHE A 4 -11.18 -13.81 5.90
CA PHE A 4 -11.07 -14.04 4.45
C PHE A 4 -11.01 -15.53 4.10
N LYS A 5 -10.30 -16.34 4.90
CA LYS A 5 -10.21 -17.80 4.69
C LYS A 5 -11.44 -18.59 5.17
N LYS A 6 -12.37 -17.96 5.89
CA LYS A 6 -13.56 -18.61 6.48
C LYS A 6 -14.85 -18.29 5.71
N ASP A 7 -14.87 -17.17 5.00
CA ASP A 7 -16.06 -16.68 4.31
C ASP A 7 -15.73 -16.35 2.84
N PRO A 8 -16.22 -17.13 1.86
CA PRO A 8 -15.98 -16.86 0.44
C PRO A 8 -16.68 -15.58 -0.06
N TYR A 9 -17.58 -15.00 0.75
CA TYR A 9 -18.26 -13.75 0.46
C TYR A 9 -17.67 -12.55 1.22
N TYR A 10 -16.52 -12.73 1.90
CA TYR A 10 -15.92 -11.69 2.72
C TYR A 10 -15.63 -10.39 1.93
N LEU A 11 -14.85 -10.49 0.85
CA LEU A 11 -14.54 -9.32 0.01
C LEU A 11 -15.72 -8.91 -0.87
N LEU A 12 -16.61 -9.85 -1.22
CA LEU A 12 -17.84 -9.55 -1.96
C LEU A 12 -18.74 -8.62 -1.17
N SER A 13 -19.08 -9.02 0.06
CA SER A 13 -19.96 -8.28 0.95
C SER A 13 -19.35 -6.93 1.33
N TYR A 14 -18.04 -6.86 1.55
CA TYR A 14 -17.34 -5.60 1.75
C TYR A 14 -17.47 -4.67 0.55
N SER A 15 -17.18 -5.17 -0.66
CA SER A 15 -17.22 -4.36 -1.88
C SER A 15 -18.65 -3.88 -2.20
N ALA A 16 -19.64 -4.75 -2.01
CA ALA A 16 -21.05 -4.40 -2.19
C ALA A 16 -21.52 -3.30 -1.21
N LYS A 17 -21.21 -3.45 0.08
CA LYS A 17 -21.55 -2.45 1.11
C LYS A 17 -20.86 -1.11 0.85
N ALA A 18 -19.58 -1.15 0.48
CA ALA A 18 -18.83 0.06 0.16
C ALA A 18 -19.41 0.76 -1.07
N LEU A 19 -19.72 0.02 -2.15
CA LEU A 19 -20.34 0.59 -3.34
C LEU A 19 -21.69 1.23 -3.02
N LEU A 20 -22.55 0.54 -2.26
CA LEU A 20 -23.84 1.09 -1.81
C LEU A 20 -23.65 2.37 -1.00
N LEU A 21 -22.76 2.35 0.00
CA LEU A 21 -22.47 3.52 0.85
C LEU A 21 -22.01 4.72 0.02
N PHE A 22 -20.98 4.55 -0.84
CA PHE A 22 -20.46 5.67 -1.64
C PHE A 22 -21.46 6.14 -2.69
N THR A 23 -22.30 5.26 -3.23
CA THR A 23 -23.39 5.67 -4.12
C THR A 23 -24.39 6.58 -3.39
N LEU A 24 -24.80 6.21 -2.18
CA LEU A 24 -25.70 7.02 -1.36
C LEU A 24 -25.06 8.36 -0.97
N LEU A 25 -23.80 8.35 -0.55
CA LEU A 25 -23.07 9.58 -0.21
C LEU A 25 -22.93 10.51 -1.43
N ASN A 26 -22.66 9.96 -2.62
CA ASN A 26 -22.60 10.73 -3.86
C ASN A 26 -23.96 11.37 -4.18
N ILE A 27 -25.06 10.62 -4.05
CA ILE A 27 -26.42 11.15 -4.25
C ILE A 27 -26.68 12.29 -3.26
N LEU A 28 -26.36 12.11 -1.98
CA LEU A 28 -26.56 13.14 -0.96
C LEU A 28 -25.75 14.41 -1.25
N LEU A 29 -24.48 14.28 -1.66
CA LEU A 29 -23.64 15.41 -2.03
C LEU A 29 -24.17 16.14 -3.27
N VAL A 30 -24.66 15.41 -4.28
CA VAL A 30 -25.28 16.04 -5.45
C VAL A 30 -26.55 16.80 -5.05
N LEU A 31 -27.42 16.19 -4.23
CA LEU A 31 -28.65 16.82 -3.74
C LEU A 31 -28.36 18.02 -2.82
N SER A 32 -27.23 18.06 -2.13
CA SER A 32 -26.81 19.22 -1.33
C SER A 32 -26.18 20.35 -2.16
N GLY A 33 -26.11 20.21 -3.48
CA GLY A 33 -25.51 21.21 -4.37
C GLY A 33 -23.98 21.17 -4.42
N ALA A 34 -23.34 20.08 -3.96
CA ALA A 34 -21.88 19.95 -4.00
C ALA A 34 -21.33 19.76 -5.43
N LEU A 35 -22.20 19.54 -6.42
CA LEU A 35 -21.79 19.46 -7.82
C LEU A 35 -21.38 20.86 -8.33
N SER A 36 -20.10 21.17 -8.19
CA SER A 36 -19.48 22.36 -8.76
C SER A 36 -18.27 21.98 -9.59
N PHE A 37 -18.20 22.52 -10.80
CA PHE A 37 -17.03 22.44 -11.67
C PHE A 37 -16.28 23.78 -11.72
N GLU A 38 -16.66 24.74 -10.87
CA GLU A 38 -16.01 26.04 -10.82
C GLU A 38 -14.61 25.91 -10.23
N ILE A 39 -13.60 26.33 -11.00
CA ILE A 39 -12.19 26.30 -10.59
C ILE A 39 -11.77 27.74 -10.28
N LYS A 40 -11.68 28.07 -8.99
CA LYS A 40 -11.11 29.34 -8.51
C LYS A 40 -9.74 29.07 -7.90
N ILE A 41 -8.69 29.47 -8.62
CA ILE A 41 -7.31 29.33 -8.16
C ILE A 41 -6.89 30.66 -7.53
N GLU A 42 -6.85 30.67 -6.21
CA GLU A 42 -6.25 31.76 -5.44
C GLU A 42 -4.75 31.52 -5.25
N TRP A 43 -4.01 32.56 -4.85
CA TRP A 43 -2.55 32.45 -4.65
C TRP A 43 -2.16 31.37 -3.62
N TYR A 44 -2.99 31.12 -2.60
CA TYR A 44 -2.72 30.09 -1.60
C TYR A 44 -2.94 28.67 -2.14
N SER A 45 -3.66 28.49 -3.25
CA SER A 45 -3.86 27.18 -3.88
C SER A 45 -2.54 26.57 -4.38
N TYR A 46 -1.52 27.39 -4.65
CA TYR A 46 -0.18 26.92 -5.01
C TYR A 46 0.58 26.27 -3.83
N LEU A 47 0.13 26.46 -2.58
CA LEU A 47 0.69 25.79 -1.41
C LEU A 47 0.14 24.37 -1.23
N LEU A 48 -0.97 24.03 -1.89
CA LEU A 48 -1.62 22.72 -1.75
C LEU A 48 -0.74 21.56 -2.26
N PRO A 49 -0.08 21.63 -3.44
CA PRO A 49 0.82 20.57 -3.88
C PRO A 49 2.05 20.40 -2.99
N LEU A 50 2.55 21.50 -2.39
CA LEU A 50 3.67 21.43 -1.44
C LEU A 50 3.24 20.72 -0.15
N THR A 51 2.05 21.05 0.34
CA THR A 51 1.44 20.38 1.50
C THR A 51 1.23 18.90 1.19
N ALA A 52 0.81 18.58 -0.02
CA ALA A 52 0.61 17.21 -0.47
C ALA A 52 1.90 16.37 -0.42
N ILE A 53 3.00 16.93 -0.91
CA ILE A 53 4.32 16.29 -0.86
C ILE A 53 4.78 16.14 0.60
N PHE A 54 4.54 17.15 1.45
CA PHE A 54 4.93 17.07 2.86
C PHE A 54 4.19 15.97 3.61
N LEU A 55 2.91 15.75 3.29
CA LEU A 55 2.06 14.70 3.88
C LEU A 55 2.19 13.35 3.17
N CYS A 56 3.14 13.19 2.23
CA CYS A 56 3.30 11.94 1.50
C CYS A 56 3.64 10.79 2.46
N GLY A 57 2.99 9.65 2.27
CA GLY A 57 3.18 8.46 3.11
C GLY A 57 2.36 8.44 4.40
N LEU A 58 1.80 9.56 4.87
CA LEU A 58 0.98 9.55 6.10
C LEU A 58 -0.31 8.71 5.95
N PRO A 59 -1.16 8.91 4.91
CA PRO A 59 -2.34 8.08 4.72
C PRO A 59 -2.02 6.59 4.59
N SER A 60 -0.99 6.24 3.81
CA SER A 60 -0.57 4.84 3.66
C SER A 60 -0.06 4.25 4.98
N SER A 61 0.65 5.03 5.80
CA SER A 61 1.19 4.57 7.08
C SER A 61 0.12 4.36 8.14
N ILE A 62 -0.90 5.22 8.17
CA ILE A 62 -2.07 5.01 9.04
C ILE A 62 -2.81 3.74 8.59
N LEU A 63 -3.09 3.60 7.28
CA LEU A 63 -3.76 2.43 6.73
C LEU A 63 -3.00 1.12 7.04
N HIS A 64 -1.68 1.15 6.89
CA HIS A 64 -0.77 0.07 7.20
C HIS A 64 -0.85 -0.34 8.69
N ASN A 65 -0.78 0.62 9.59
CA ASN A 65 -0.96 0.40 11.02
C ASN A 65 -2.36 -0.15 11.36
N CYS A 66 -3.39 0.33 10.66
CA CYS A 66 -4.74 -0.20 10.80
C CYS A 66 -4.83 -1.68 10.41
N ALA A 67 -4.09 -2.13 9.39
CA ALA A 67 -4.09 -3.54 8.97
C ALA A 67 -3.60 -4.48 10.09
N HIS A 68 -2.74 -4.00 10.99
CA HIS A 68 -2.24 -4.72 12.17
C HIS A 68 -3.01 -4.45 13.47
N SER A 69 -4.06 -3.63 13.42
CA SER A 69 -4.86 -3.25 14.60
C SER A 69 -4.08 -2.47 15.68
N ASN A 70 -3.13 -1.62 15.24
CA ASN A 70 -2.23 -0.86 16.12
C ASN A 70 -2.91 0.32 16.81
N PHE A 71 -3.97 0.89 16.21
CA PHE A 71 -4.73 1.95 16.87
C PHE A 71 -5.72 1.36 17.87
N LYS A 72 -5.87 2.04 19.02
CA LYS A 72 -6.84 1.69 20.05
C LYS A 72 -7.73 2.90 20.35
N PRO A 73 -9.02 2.68 20.65
CA PRO A 73 -9.74 1.41 20.70
C PRO A 73 -9.96 0.77 19.31
N PHE A 74 -10.41 -0.49 19.26
CA PHE A 74 -10.56 -1.23 18.00
C PHE A 74 -11.46 -0.52 16.97
N TRP A 75 -12.54 0.13 17.41
CA TRP A 75 -13.44 0.86 16.51
C TRP A 75 -12.72 2.02 15.81
N LEU A 76 -11.82 2.72 16.50
CA LEU A 76 -11.04 3.82 15.93
C LEU A 76 -10.10 3.29 14.84
N ASN A 77 -9.49 2.14 15.06
CA ASN A 77 -8.67 1.48 14.05
C ASN A 77 -9.46 1.13 12.79
N GLN A 78 -10.69 0.64 12.95
CA GLN A 78 -11.56 0.36 11.82
C GLN A 78 -11.91 1.65 11.07
N LEU A 79 -12.30 2.70 11.80
CA LEU A 79 -12.64 3.99 11.20
C LEU A 79 -11.45 4.59 10.42
N LEU A 80 -10.28 4.69 11.04
CA LEU A 80 -9.07 5.20 10.39
C LEU A 80 -8.67 4.34 9.18
N GLY A 81 -8.85 3.02 9.28
CA GLY A 81 -8.62 2.09 8.19
C GLY A 81 -9.55 2.35 7.01
N GLU A 82 -10.86 2.51 7.24
CA GLU A 82 -11.82 2.81 6.17
C GLU A 82 -11.61 4.21 5.58
N LEU A 83 -11.29 5.22 6.40
CA LEU A 83 -10.97 6.57 5.92
C LEU A 83 -9.72 6.57 5.02
N CYS A 84 -8.62 6.00 5.50
CA CYS A 84 -7.37 5.96 4.72
C CYS A 84 -7.46 4.99 3.54
N GLY A 85 -8.20 3.89 3.68
CA GLY A 85 -8.48 2.96 2.59
C GLY A 85 -9.35 3.58 1.51
N THR A 86 -10.28 4.47 1.88
CA THR A 86 -11.08 5.27 0.94
C THR A 86 -10.22 6.31 0.26
N PHE A 87 -9.42 7.05 1.03
CA PHE A 87 -8.47 8.02 0.51
C PHE A 87 -7.52 7.39 -0.51
N MET A 88 -7.07 6.17 -0.26
CA MET A 88 -6.21 5.42 -1.17
C MET A 88 -6.97 4.59 -2.23
N LEU A 89 -8.30 4.71 -2.31
CA LEU A 89 -9.20 4.07 -3.27
C LEU A 89 -9.36 2.54 -3.20
N TYR A 90 -8.36 1.79 -2.77
CA TYR A 90 -8.42 0.31 -2.72
C TYR A 90 -9.15 -0.27 -1.49
N GLY A 91 -9.66 0.58 -0.59
CA GLY A 91 -10.43 0.16 0.58
C GLY A 91 -9.59 -0.55 1.65
N PHE A 92 -10.12 -0.61 2.87
CA PHE A 92 -9.37 -1.14 4.00
C PHE A 92 -9.20 -2.66 3.94
N LYS A 93 -10.28 -3.41 3.66
CA LYS A 93 -10.23 -4.88 3.72
C LYS A 93 -9.42 -5.51 2.61
N GLY A 94 -9.51 -4.96 1.39
CA GLY A 94 -8.68 -5.38 0.27
C GLY A 94 -7.20 -5.16 0.56
N PHE A 95 -6.85 -3.96 1.01
CA PHE A 95 -5.48 -3.66 1.46
C PHE A 95 -5.02 -4.58 2.57
N GLN A 96 -5.83 -4.78 3.63
CA GLN A 96 -5.47 -5.63 4.75
C GLN A 96 -5.19 -7.06 4.31
N VAL A 97 -5.99 -7.65 3.42
CA VAL A 97 -5.75 -9.02 2.94
C VAL A 97 -4.42 -9.10 2.18
N GLY A 98 -4.21 -8.22 1.20
CA GLY A 98 -2.94 -8.20 0.44
C GLY A 98 -1.73 -7.98 1.35
N HIS A 99 -1.82 -7.00 2.25
CA HIS A 99 -0.77 -6.69 3.21
C HIS A 99 -0.44 -7.86 4.16
N MET A 100 -1.45 -8.61 4.61
CA MET A 100 -1.20 -9.82 5.40
C MET A 100 -0.52 -10.92 4.58
N TYR A 101 -0.79 -11.04 3.27
CA TYR A 101 -0.09 -12.02 2.43
C TYR A 101 1.39 -11.66 2.30
N HIS A 102 1.70 -10.37 2.10
CA HIS A 102 3.07 -9.86 2.12
C HIS A 102 3.82 -10.21 3.42
N HIS A 103 3.17 -10.12 4.58
CA HIS A 103 3.81 -10.52 5.84
C HIS A 103 3.96 -12.02 6.04
N ILE A 104 3.07 -12.84 5.49
CA ILE A 104 3.15 -14.31 5.64
C ILE A 104 4.17 -14.89 4.66
N TYR A 105 4.25 -14.35 3.45
CA TYR A 105 5.11 -14.83 2.37
C TYR A 105 5.97 -13.70 1.79
N PRO A 106 6.77 -12.99 2.61
CA PRO A 106 7.57 -11.88 2.12
C PRO A 106 8.56 -12.36 1.05
N ASP A 107 8.65 -11.62 -0.05
CA ASP A 107 9.52 -11.88 -1.21
C ASP A 107 9.22 -13.16 -2.00
N ASP A 108 8.17 -13.91 -1.64
CA ASP A 108 7.73 -15.07 -2.40
C ASP A 108 7.11 -14.62 -3.75
N PRO A 109 7.64 -15.07 -4.90
CA PRO A 109 7.17 -14.61 -6.22
C PRO A 109 5.71 -15.02 -6.53
N ASN A 110 5.18 -16.00 -5.81
CA ASN A 110 3.86 -16.57 -5.99
C ASN A 110 2.83 -16.04 -4.98
N TYR A 111 3.26 -15.71 -3.77
CA TYR A 111 2.36 -15.39 -2.67
C TYR A 111 2.56 -13.99 -2.06
N ASP A 112 3.65 -13.30 -2.36
CA ASP A 112 3.78 -11.87 -2.07
C ASP A 112 3.01 -11.05 -3.13
N PRO A 113 2.12 -10.11 -2.76
CA PRO A 113 1.48 -9.20 -3.71
C PRO A 113 2.44 -8.24 -4.42
N HIS A 114 3.64 -8.00 -3.87
CA HIS A 114 4.60 -7.05 -4.42
C HIS A 114 6.07 -7.44 -4.15
N PRO A 115 6.54 -8.61 -4.64
CA PRO A 115 7.93 -9.00 -4.57
C PRO A 115 8.73 -8.13 -5.56
N PRO A 116 9.78 -7.42 -5.14
CA PRO A 116 10.50 -6.50 -6.02
C PRO A 116 11.49 -7.21 -6.96
N ARG A 117 11.72 -8.50 -6.75
CA ARG A 117 12.56 -9.35 -7.59
C ARG A 117 12.15 -9.30 -9.06
N GLY A 118 13.13 -9.11 -9.95
CA GLY A 118 12.91 -9.10 -11.40
C GLY A 118 12.25 -7.82 -11.95
N TYR A 119 11.99 -6.81 -11.12
CA TYR A 119 11.41 -5.55 -11.55
C TYR A 119 12.41 -4.39 -11.51
N SER A 120 12.39 -3.56 -12.56
CA SER A 120 12.86 -2.17 -12.43
C SER A 120 11.88 -1.39 -11.55
N PHE A 121 12.33 -0.36 -10.85
CA PHE A 121 11.46 0.45 -9.99
C PHE A 121 10.20 0.98 -10.68
N LEU A 122 10.31 1.56 -11.89
CA LEU A 122 9.12 2.09 -12.59
C LEU A 122 8.10 1.00 -12.92
N ARG A 123 8.58 -0.18 -13.33
CA ARG A 123 7.71 -1.35 -13.54
C ARG A 123 7.07 -1.81 -12.22
N PHE A 124 7.82 -1.73 -11.11
CA PHE A 124 7.34 -2.05 -9.77
C PHE A 124 6.33 -1.03 -9.23
N VAL A 125 6.32 0.22 -9.67
CA VAL A 125 5.30 1.20 -9.28
C VAL A 125 3.92 0.84 -9.87
N ILE A 126 3.89 0.28 -11.09
CA ILE A 126 2.65 0.01 -11.84
C ILE A 126 2.15 -1.45 -11.75
N SER A 127 3.03 -2.40 -11.43
CA SER A 127 2.69 -3.84 -11.31
C SER A 127 1.86 -4.27 -10.09
N PRO A 128 1.90 -3.61 -8.90
CA PRO A 128 1.39 -4.20 -7.66
C PRO A 128 -0.11 -4.44 -7.65
N ILE A 129 -0.91 -3.62 -8.34
CA ILE A 129 -2.38 -3.80 -8.34
C ILE A 129 -2.77 -5.16 -8.94
N LYS A 130 -2.25 -5.46 -10.14
CA LYS A 130 -2.54 -6.73 -10.82
C LYS A 130 -1.93 -7.91 -10.05
N ALA A 131 -0.75 -7.75 -9.47
CA ALA A 131 -0.09 -8.80 -8.68
C ALA A 131 -0.88 -9.10 -7.39
N THR A 132 -1.32 -8.07 -6.67
CA THR A 132 -2.16 -8.20 -5.47
C THR A 132 -3.46 -8.93 -5.77
N LEU A 133 -4.15 -8.58 -6.85
CA LEU A 133 -5.39 -9.26 -7.24
C LEU A 133 -5.18 -10.76 -7.51
N ARG A 134 -4.07 -11.13 -8.19
CA ARG A 134 -3.74 -12.55 -8.44
C ARG A 134 -3.43 -13.31 -7.15
N VAL A 135 -2.71 -12.69 -6.21
CA VAL A 135 -2.42 -13.31 -4.91
C VAL A 135 -3.69 -13.51 -4.10
N ILE A 136 -4.59 -12.53 -4.09
CA ILE A 136 -5.89 -12.66 -3.44
C ILE A 136 -6.74 -13.76 -4.10
N GLU A 137 -6.77 -13.82 -5.43
CA GLU A 137 -7.45 -14.87 -6.20
C GLU A 137 -6.89 -16.27 -5.89
N ARG A 138 -5.56 -16.43 -5.89
CA ARG A 138 -4.90 -17.68 -5.52
C ARG A 138 -5.24 -18.07 -4.09
N GLY A 139 -5.10 -17.14 -3.15
CA GLY A 139 -5.45 -17.37 -1.75
C GLY A 139 -6.92 -17.70 -1.53
N PHE A 140 -7.81 -17.21 -2.40
CA PHE A 140 -9.22 -17.57 -2.41
C PHE A 140 -9.41 -19.03 -2.86
N TYR A 141 -8.81 -19.43 -3.99
CA TYR A 141 -8.90 -20.80 -4.47
C TYR A 141 -8.24 -21.81 -3.54
N ASP A 142 -7.13 -21.45 -2.90
CA ASP A 142 -6.49 -22.28 -1.88
C ASP A 142 -7.40 -22.53 -0.66
N SER A 143 -8.32 -21.59 -0.37
CA SER A 143 -9.23 -21.71 0.78
C SER A 143 -10.57 -22.37 0.44
N PHE A 144 -11.08 -22.20 -0.78
CA PHE A 144 -12.45 -22.59 -1.15
C PHE A 144 -12.55 -23.51 -2.37
N GLY A 145 -11.43 -23.82 -3.03
CA GLY A 145 -11.35 -24.64 -4.23
C GLY A 145 -11.69 -23.88 -5.52
N GLU A 146 -11.14 -24.35 -6.63
CA GLU A 146 -11.37 -23.78 -7.95
C GLU A 146 -12.54 -24.49 -8.65
N ASN A 147 -13.72 -23.87 -8.63
CA ASN A 147 -14.92 -24.37 -9.31
C ASN A 147 -15.68 -23.23 -10.03
N GLN A 148 -16.71 -23.58 -10.80
CA GLN A 148 -17.42 -22.62 -11.64
C GLN A 148 -18.15 -21.52 -10.84
N GLU A 149 -18.66 -21.86 -9.66
CA GLU A 149 -19.33 -20.92 -8.74
C GLU A 149 -18.32 -19.92 -8.17
N ASN A 150 -17.20 -20.41 -7.66
CA ASN A 150 -16.11 -19.60 -7.12
C ASN A 150 -15.47 -18.68 -8.16
N ARG A 151 -15.31 -19.14 -9.40
CA ARG A 151 -14.90 -18.30 -10.55
C ARG A 151 -15.89 -17.17 -10.82
N LYS A 152 -17.20 -17.45 -10.80
CA LYS A 152 -18.23 -16.41 -10.97
C LYS A 152 -18.21 -15.42 -9.81
N SER A 153 -18.10 -15.91 -8.57
CA SER A 153 -18.00 -15.08 -7.37
C SER A 153 -16.83 -14.11 -7.46
N LEU A 154 -15.61 -14.56 -7.78
CA LEU A 154 -14.44 -13.69 -7.91
C LEU A 154 -14.58 -12.64 -9.03
N LYS A 155 -15.21 -12.98 -10.15
CA LYS A 155 -15.52 -12.00 -11.21
C LYS A 155 -16.45 -10.90 -10.69
N ILE A 156 -17.50 -11.26 -9.96
CA ILE A 156 -18.43 -10.29 -9.35
C ILE A 156 -17.71 -9.46 -8.28
N GLN A 157 -16.89 -10.09 -7.43
CA GLN A 157 -16.05 -9.40 -6.43
C GLN A 157 -15.17 -8.34 -7.09
N THR A 158 -14.48 -8.70 -8.17
CA THR A 158 -13.62 -7.79 -8.93
C THR A 158 -14.41 -6.65 -9.57
N LEU A 159 -15.58 -6.95 -10.14
CA LEU A 159 -16.47 -5.94 -10.71
C LEU A 159 -16.93 -4.94 -9.65
N LEU A 160 -17.46 -5.42 -8.52
CA LEU A 160 -17.93 -4.56 -7.44
C LEU A 160 -16.80 -3.75 -6.81
N PHE A 161 -15.61 -4.34 -6.68
CA PHE A 161 -14.42 -3.64 -6.23
C PHE A 161 -14.06 -2.47 -7.16
N ASN A 162 -14.01 -2.70 -8.47
CA ASN A 162 -13.71 -1.66 -9.46
C ASN A 162 -14.79 -0.58 -9.53
N CYS A 163 -16.07 -0.95 -9.50
CA CYS A 163 -17.16 0.02 -9.38
C CYS A 163 -17.05 0.83 -8.08
N GLY A 164 -16.65 0.18 -6.98
CA GLY A 164 -16.38 0.84 -5.71
C GLY A 164 -15.22 1.83 -5.77
N ILE A 165 -14.16 1.56 -6.55
CA ILE A 165 -13.08 2.54 -6.79
C ILE A 165 -13.67 3.79 -7.46
N LEU A 166 -14.45 3.62 -8.53
CA LEU A 166 -15.06 4.74 -9.24
C LEU A 166 -15.98 5.56 -8.33
N ALA A 167 -16.81 4.89 -7.53
CA ALA A 167 -17.71 5.56 -6.58
C ALA A 167 -16.94 6.40 -5.53
N ARG A 168 -15.78 5.92 -5.06
CA ARG A 168 -14.90 6.66 -4.14
C ARG A 168 -14.22 7.84 -4.81
N VAL A 169 -13.79 7.72 -6.06
CA VAL A 169 -13.22 8.84 -6.82
C VAL A 169 -14.26 9.95 -6.98
N VAL A 170 -15.48 9.60 -7.39
CA VAL A 170 -16.60 10.55 -7.49
C VAL A 170 -16.88 11.19 -6.13
N PHE A 171 -16.92 10.40 -5.06
CA PHE A 171 -17.13 10.89 -3.70
C PHE A 171 -16.07 11.91 -3.29
N LEU A 172 -14.79 11.59 -3.48
CA LEU A 172 -13.70 12.51 -3.13
C LEU A 172 -13.71 13.77 -3.99
N PHE A 173 -14.06 13.67 -5.28
CA PHE A 173 -14.23 14.84 -6.14
C PHE A 173 -15.36 15.75 -5.66
N LEU A 174 -16.54 15.19 -5.39
CA LEU A 174 -17.70 15.95 -4.90
C LEU A 174 -17.45 16.55 -3.51
N LEU A 175 -16.80 15.80 -2.62
CA LEU A 175 -16.51 16.25 -1.25
C LEU A 175 -15.49 17.40 -1.21
N LEU A 176 -14.42 17.28 -2.00
CA LEU A 176 -13.31 18.23 -1.98
C LEU A 176 -13.52 19.41 -2.95
N GLY A 177 -14.35 19.23 -3.97
CA GLY A 177 -14.42 20.13 -5.12
C GLY A 177 -13.17 20.04 -6.01
N PRO A 178 -13.19 20.66 -7.20
CA PRO A 178 -12.16 20.46 -8.21
C PRO A 178 -10.77 20.97 -7.79
N VAL A 179 -10.69 22.08 -7.04
CA VAL A 179 -9.42 22.67 -6.63
C VAL A 179 -8.67 21.79 -5.64
N LEU A 180 -9.30 21.39 -4.53
CA LEU A 180 -8.67 20.51 -3.53
C LEU A 180 -8.46 19.10 -4.09
N PHE A 181 -9.38 18.59 -4.91
CA PHE A 181 -9.20 17.29 -5.55
C PHE A 181 -7.94 17.27 -6.44
N CYS A 182 -7.77 18.27 -7.30
CA CYS A 182 -6.65 18.32 -8.25
C CYS A 182 -5.33 18.76 -7.63
N LEU A 183 -5.33 19.74 -6.72
CA LEU A 183 -4.09 20.35 -6.21
C LEU A 183 -3.63 19.77 -4.87
N LEU A 184 -4.50 19.08 -4.12
CA LEU A 184 -4.14 18.43 -2.85
C LEU A 184 -4.25 16.92 -2.96
N TYR A 185 -5.44 16.41 -3.24
CA TYR A 185 -5.70 14.97 -3.18
C TYR A 185 -4.89 14.17 -4.21
N LEU A 186 -4.97 14.53 -5.50
CA LEU A 186 -4.25 13.81 -6.56
C LEU A 186 -2.73 13.80 -6.31
N PRO A 187 -2.06 14.92 -5.97
CA PRO A 187 -0.64 14.90 -5.62
C PRO A 187 -0.32 14.02 -4.40
N ILE A 188 -1.13 14.04 -3.32
CA ILE A 188 -0.92 13.15 -2.16
C ILE A 188 -1.06 11.70 -2.60
N TYR A 189 -2.13 11.36 -3.32
CA TYR A 189 -2.42 10.01 -3.78
C TYR A 189 -1.27 9.44 -4.62
N LEU A 190 -0.80 10.19 -5.62
CA LEU A 190 0.32 9.80 -6.46
C LEU A 190 1.62 9.66 -5.65
N ALA A 191 1.93 10.65 -4.79
CA ALA A 191 3.12 10.58 -3.94
C ALA A 191 3.09 9.36 -3.00
N ASN A 192 1.92 8.99 -2.46
CA ASN A 192 1.78 7.79 -1.63
C ASN A 192 2.01 6.50 -2.42
N ILE A 193 1.56 6.40 -3.69
CA ILE A 193 1.88 5.26 -4.55
C ILE A 193 3.39 5.12 -4.69
N PHE A 194 4.09 6.22 -4.97
CA PHE A 194 5.55 6.22 -5.09
C PHE A 194 6.25 5.85 -3.78
N VAL A 195 5.84 6.42 -2.65
CA VAL A 195 6.44 6.12 -1.34
C VAL A 195 6.20 4.66 -0.96
N PHE A 196 4.99 4.14 -1.15
CA PHE A 196 4.68 2.73 -0.86
C PHE A 196 5.48 1.79 -1.75
N ALA A 197 5.57 2.06 -3.06
CA ALA A 197 6.40 1.30 -3.97
C ALA A 197 7.89 1.39 -3.59
N HIS A 198 8.36 2.58 -3.20
CA HIS A 198 9.77 2.79 -2.85
C HIS A 198 10.16 2.10 -1.54
N ILE A 199 9.29 2.09 -0.52
CA ILE A 199 9.54 1.32 0.71
C ILE A 199 9.74 -0.15 0.34
N ASN A 200 8.73 -0.78 -0.27
CA ASN A 200 8.79 -2.19 -0.63
C ASN A 200 9.97 -2.52 -1.57
N TYR A 201 10.28 -1.65 -2.52
CA TYR A 201 11.38 -1.89 -3.45
C TYR A 201 12.77 -1.72 -2.81
N ALA A 202 12.96 -0.70 -1.97
CA ALA A 202 14.27 -0.36 -1.43
C ALA A 202 14.62 -1.17 -0.17
N THR A 203 13.63 -1.58 0.61
CA THR A 203 13.88 -2.33 1.86
C THR A 203 13.91 -3.84 1.68
N HIS A 204 13.52 -4.35 0.52
CA HIS A 204 13.65 -5.76 0.16
C HIS A 204 14.78 -5.93 -0.85
N ILE A 205 15.90 -6.45 -0.38
CA ILE A 205 17.12 -6.59 -1.18
C ILE A 205 17.33 -8.05 -1.58
N GLU A 206 17.88 -8.23 -2.77
CA GLU A 206 18.25 -9.53 -3.29
C GLU A 206 19.77 -9.72 -3.08
N ASN A 207 20.14 -10.83 -2.45
CA ASN A 207 21.52 -11.22 -2.19
C ASN A 207 22.13 -11.91 -3.40
N SER A 208 23.46 -12.01 -3.45
CA SER A 208 24.22 -12.66 -4.52
C SER A 208 23.93 -14.16 -4.68
N ASP A 209 23.49 -14.82 -3.60
CA ASP A 209 23.06 -16.22 -3.63
C ASP A 209 21.61 -16.39 -4.13
N GLY A 210 20.94 -15.29 -4.46
CA GLY A 210 19.54 -15.25 -4.88
C GLY A 210 18.54 -15.27 -3.72
N SER A 211 18.96 -15.29 -2.46
CA SER A 211 18.04 -15.09 -1.34
C SER A 211 17.55 -13.64 -1.27
N SER A 212 16.38 -13.41 -0.67
CA SER A 212 15.88 -12.06 -0.37
C SER A 212 15.98 -11.78 1.12
N GLU A 213 16.30 -10.54 1.47
CA GLU A 213 16.24 -10.08 2.86
C GLU A 213 15.57 -8.71 3.00
N ILE A 214 14.99 -8.48 4.17
CA ILE A 214 14.40 -7.19 4.53
C ILE A 214 15.33 -6.41 5.45
N ILE A 215 15.53 -5.14 5.12
CA ILE A 215 16.38 -4.21 5.86
C ILE A 215 15.62 -2.97 6.37
N ASN A 216 16.25 -2.22 7.28
CA ASN A 216 15.80 -0.90 7.70
C ASN A 216 16.58 0.17 6.94
N LEU A 217 15.90 1.23 6.48
CA LEU A 217 16.53 2.42 5.89
C LEU A 217 16.21 3.64 6.75
N LYS A 218 17.19 4.10 7.53
CA LYS A 218 17.02 5.16 8.55
C LYS A 218 17.95 6.36 8.37
N ASP A 219 19.08 6.18 7.68
CA ASP A 219 20.17 7.16 7.66
C ASP A 219 20.06 8.12 6.47
N GLY A 220 20.53 9.36 6.62
CA GLY A 220 20.39 10.41 5.60
C GLY A 220 19.16 11.30 5.79
N VAL A 221 19.12 12.44 5.08
CA VAL A 221 18.09 13.47 5.26
C VAL A 221 16.73 12.97 4.77
N TYR A 222 16.70 12.34 3.60
CA TYR A 222 15.49 11.77 3.02
C TYR A 222 14.82 10.78 3.98
N TYR A 223 15.52 9.71 4.40
CA TYR A 223 14.95 8.67 5.26
C TYR A 223 14.54 9.19 6.63
N ARG A 224 15.23 10.18 7.21
CA ARG A 224 14.79 10.84 8.45
C ARG A 224 13.47 11.58 8.28
N PHE A 225 13.33 12.33 7.18
CA PHE A 225 12.11 13.05 6.87
C PHE A 225 10.93 12.09 6.65
N VAL A 226 11.06 11.14 5.72
CA VAL A 226 9.95 10.24 5.39
C VAL A 226 9.60 9.32 6.55
N ASN A 227 10.56 8.82 7.34
CA ASN A 227 10.24 8.05 8.54
C ASN A 227 9.51 8.87 9.60
N THR A 228 9.69 10.19 9.65
CA THR A 228 8.93 11.03 10.58
C THR A 228 7.47 11.12 10.15
N VAL A 229 7.23 11.43 8.86
CA VAL A 229 5.88 11.56 8.30
C VAL A 229 5.15 10.21 8.25
N SER A 230 5.87 9.13 7.92
CA SER A 230 5.33 7.79 7.69
C SER A 230 5.37 6.90 8.95
N LEU A 231 5.52 7.48 10.14
CA LEU A 231 5.57 6.77 11.43
C LEU A 231 6.58 5.61 11.44
N GLY A 232 7.77 5.80 10.87
CA GLY A 232 8.83 4.80 10.80
C GLY A 232 8.72 3.82 9.64
N GLY A 233 7.96 4.12 8.59
CA GLY A 233 7.67 3.20 7.47
C GLY A 233 8.89 2.49 6.82
N TYR A 234 10.08 3.10 6.81
CA TYR A 234 11.31 2.48 6.31
C TYR A 234 12.10 1.68 7.35
N PHE A 235 11.67 1.66 8.62
CA PHE A 235 12.08 0.63 9.57
C PHE A 235 11.33 -0.69 9.27
N HIS A 236 11.46 -1.15 8.02
CA HIS A 236 10.63 -2.20 7.45
C HIS A 236 10.98 -3.59 8.02
N LYS A 237 12.26 -3.88 8.24
CA LYS A 237 12.68 -5.10 8.97
C LYS A 237 12.09 -5.14 10.38
N SER A 238 12.18 -4.02 11.12
CA SER A 238 11.59 -3.90 12.45
C SER A 238 10.07 -4.11 12.42
N HIS A 239 9.41 -3.55 11.39
CA HIS A 239 7.99 -3.71 11.17
C HIS A 239 7.59 -5.16 10.92
N HIS A 240 8.25 -5.87 10.00
CA HIS A 240 7.96 -7.29 9.74
C HIS A 240 8.17 -8.17 10.97
N LEU A 241 9.20 -7.90 11.78
CA LEU A 241 9.47 -8.67 13.00
C LEU A 241 8.46 -8.36 14.13
N LYS A 242 7.95 -7.13 14.22
CA LYS A 242 7.03 -6.66 15.27
C LYS A 242 5.93 -5.78 14.68
N PRO A 243 5.01 -6.34 13.88
CA PRO A 243 4.05 -5.55 13.10
C PRO A 243 2.99 -4.84 13.97
N GLN A 244 2.84 -5.28 15.23
CA GLN A 244 1.92 -4.68 16.19
C GLN A 244 2.44 -3.39 16.85
N ASN A 245 3.63 -2.91 16.47
CA ASN A 245 4.16 -1.64 16.96
C ASN A 245 3.74 -0.50 16.02
N LEU A 246 3.13 0.55 16.58
CA LEU A 246 2.66 1.72 15.81
C LEU A 246 3.80 2.43 15.07
N ASN A 247 4.98 2.52 15.70
CA ASN A 247 6.17 3.10 15.09
C ASN A 247 7.33 2.10 15.21
N PRO A 248 7.65 1.35 14.14
CA PRO A 248 8.72 0.35 14.15
C PRO A 248 10.11 0.91 14.43
N ALA A 249 10.33 2.24 14.35
CA ALA A 249 11.59 2.86 14.78
C ALA A 249 11.89 2.65 16.27
N ASN A 250 10.85 2.42 17.09
CA ASN A 250 10.98 2.20 18.53
C ASN A 250 11.25 0.73 18.89
N VAL A 251 11.24 -0.17 17.91
CA VAL A 251 11.45 -1.60 18.14
C VAL A 251 12.94 -1.88 18.26
N LYS A 252 13.35 -2.49 19.39
CA LYS A 252 14.70 -3.00 19.57
C LYS A 252 14.82 -4.35 18.84
N ILE A 253 15.61 -4.39 17.77
CA ILE A 253 15.97 -5.61 17.04
C ILE A 253 17.49 -5.75 16.96
N ASN A 254 17.97 -6.99 16.83
CA ASN A 254 19.37 -7.23 16.50
C ASN A 254 19.59 -6.90 15.01
N ASN A 255 20.31 -5.81 14.73
CA ASN A 255 20.57 -5.37 13.36
C ASN A 255 21.60 -6.24 12.64
N GLU A 256 22.49 -6.92 13.36
CA GLU A 256 23.54 -7.78 12.79
C GLU A 256 22.96 -9.08 12.21
N LYS A 257 21.87 -9.59 12.79
CA LYS A 257 21.20 -10.78 12.29
C LYS A 257 20.41 -10.44 11.02
N LYS A 258 20.82 -10.97 9.87
CA LYS A 258 20.05 -10.89 8.62
C LYS A 258 18.64 -11.45 8.78
N TYR A 259 17.66 -10.82 8.13
CA TYR A 259 16.28 -11.31 8.10
C TYR A 259 15.97 -11.79 6.68
N ILE A 260 16.43 -13.00 6.41
CA ILE A 260 16.18 -13.70 5.14
C ILE A 260 14.71 -14.11 5.10
N THR A 261 14.03 -13.72 4.03
CA THR A 261 12.57 -13.89 3.86
C THR A 261 12.23 -14.90 2.78
N TYR A 262 13.10 -15.04 1.78
CA TYR A 262 12.91 -15.99 0.70
C TYR A 262 14.25 -16.59 0.26
N VAL A 263 14.27 -17.90 0.03
CA VAL A 263 15.40 -18.62 -0.58
C VAL A 263 14.83 -19.39 -1.77
N PRO A 264 15.26 -19.10 -3.00
CA PRO A 264 14.73 -19.78 -4.17
C PRO A 264 15.20 -21.24 -4.17
N GLU A 265 14.34 -22.15 -4.66
CA GLU A 265 14.68 -23.57 -4.81
C GLU A 265 15.85 -23.80 -5.79
N PHE A 266 16.01 -22.89 -6.75
CA PHE A 266 17.08 -22.89 -7.74
C PHE A 266 17.71 -21.51 -7.83
N GLN A 267 19.02 -21.46 -8.07
CA GLN A 267 19.73 -20.19 -8.27
C GLN A 267 19.22 -19.52 -9.56
N GLN A 268 18.31 -18.57 -9.40
CA GLN A 268 17.84 -17.72 -10.49
C GLN A 268 18.73 -16.48 -10.52
N ALA A 269 19.56 -16.37 -11.55
CA ALA A 269 20.30 -15.15 -11.82
C ALA A 269 19.30 -14.06 -12.23
N THR A 270 18.93 -13.19 -11.30
CA THR A 270 18.12 -12.01 -11.60
C THR A 270 19.05 -10.89 -12.03
N PRO A 271 18.77 -10.15 -13.12
CA PRO A 271 19.63 -9.04 -13.51
C PRO A 271 19.75 -8.02 -12.37
N PRO A 272 20.96 -7.51 -12.08
CA PRO A 272 21.20 -6.63 -10.95
C PRO A 272 20.33 -5.37 -11.05
N ARG A 273 19.74 -4.98 -9.92
CA ARG A 273 18.94 -3.75 -9.85
C ARG A 273 19.85 -2.55 -10.09
N LYS A 274 19.59 -1.77 -11.13
CA LYS A 274 20.27 -0.49 -11.34
C LYS A 274 19.96 0.45 -10.16
N PRO A 275 20.92 1.26 -9.69
CA PRO A 275 20.67 2.22 -8.62
C PRO A 275 19.50 3.14 -8.99
N LEU A 276 18.56 3.31 -8.06
CA LEU A 276 17.34 4.12 -8.24
C LEU A 276 17.65 5.57 -8.64
N TYR A 277 18.71 6.13 -8.07
CA TYR A 277 19.19 7.49 -8.33
C TYR A 277 20.71 7.55 -8.19
N HIS A 278 21.39 8.37 -8.99
CA HIS A 278 22.83 8.65 -8.86
C HIS A 278 23.14 9.78 -7.85
N MET A 279 22.16 10.26 -7.08
CA MET A 279 22.35 11.38 -6.14
C MET A 279 22.75 10.91 -4.74
N GLY A 280 24.04 11.03 -4.43
CA GLY A 280 24.65 10.58 -3.16
C GLY A 280 24.23 11.33 -1.89
N LEU A 281 23.34 12.33 -1.97
CA LEU A 281 22.74 13.04 -0.83
C LEU A 281 21.37 12.48 -0.42
N ILE A 282 20.68 11.79 -1.34
CA ILE A 282 19.33 11.24 -1.15
C ILE A 282 19.39 9.75 -0.79
N ASN A 283 20.43 9.06 -1.27
CA ASN A 283 20.64 7.66 -0.98
C ASN A 283 21.34 7.46 0.37
N GLY A 284 20.54 7.16 1.41
CA GLY A 284 21.01 6.38 2.57
C GLY A 284 21.46 4.94 2.21
N LEU A 285 21.55 4.62 0.91
CA LEU A 285 22.13 3.41 0.35
C LEU A 285 23.67 3.47 0.27
N LYS A 286 24.31 4.60 0.61
CA LYS A 286 25.79 4.67 0.75
C LYS A 286 26.25 3.68 1.82
N GLY A 287 26.82 2.56 1.39
CA GLY A 287 27.31 1.49 2.27
C GLY A 287 26.59 0.15 2.10
N ILE A 288 25.45 0.12 1.41
CA ILE A 288 24.89 -1.13 0.91
C ILE A 288 25.67 -1.46 -0.37
N LYS A 289 26.72 -2.29 -0.24
CA LYS A 289 27.36 -2.87 -1.40
C LYS A 289 26.29 -3.68 -2.13
N TYR A 290 25.82 -3.18 -3.27
CA TYR A 290 25.31 -4.07 -4.30
C TYR A 290 26.48 -5.00 -4.61
N ALA A 291 26.31 -6.29 -4.32
CA ALA A 291 27.34 -7.26 -4.66
C ALA A 291 27.53 -7.20 -6.18
N GLU A 292 28.75 -6.85 -6.59
CA GLU A 292 29.23 -7.04 -7.96
C GLU A 292 29.24 -8.53 -8.31
#